data_AF-A0A959JVT3-F1
#
_entry.id   AF-A0A959JVT3-F1
#
_cell.length_a   1.000
_cell.length_b   1.000
_cell.length_c   1.000
_cell.angle_alpha   90.00
_cell.angle_beta   90.00
_cell.angle_gamma   90.00
#
_symmetry.space_group_name_H-M   'P 1'
#
loop_
_entity.id
_entity.type
_entity.pdbx_description
1 polymer ?
#
loop_
_entity_poly.entity_id
_entity_poly.type
_entity_poly.pdbx_seq_one_letter_code
_entity_poly.pdbx_strand_id
1 'polypeptide(L)'
;HQIRVHLSYLGHPLFGDTKYGGDQIMKGTVFQKYKQFVMNCFDLMPHQALHAQSLGFDHPVNGERMYFEVDPPEPFLQLVDKWRSYVNTRKDILKDDH
;
A
#
# COMPACT_ATOMS: atom_id res chain seq x y z
N HIS A 1 -0.93 -11.84 11.98
CA HIS A 1 -0.56 -10.55 11.37
C HIS A 1 0.96 -10.46 11.12
N GLN A 2 1.62 -11.51 10.61
CA GLN A 2 3.09 -11.58 10.58
C GLN A 2 3.72 -10.42 9.77
N ILE A 3 3.28 -10.25 8.51
CA ILE A 3 3.74 -9.16 7.63
C ILE A 3 3.48 -7.79 8.27
N ARG A 4 2.25 -7.57 8.75
CA ARG A 4 1.82 -6.30 9.38
C ARG A 4 2.66 -5.92 10.60
N VAL A 5 2.87 -6.87 11.51
CA VAL A 5 3.68 -6.66 12.73
C VAL A 5 5.13 -6.38 12.36
N HIS A 6 5.69 -7.15 11.43
CA HIS A 6 7.09 -6.99 11.04
C HIS A 6 7.36 -5.64 10.40
N LEU A 7 6.49 -5.22 9.47
CA LEU A 7 6.59 -3.92 8.81
C LEU A 7 6.40 -2.76 9.79
N SER A 8 5.46 -2.88 10.73
CA SER A 8 5.30 -1.91 11.82
C SER A 8 6.52 -1.82 12.74
N TYR A 9 7.09 -2.98 13.11
CA TYR A 9 8.31 -3.05 13.93
C TYR A 9 9.50 -2.37 13.25
N LEU A 10 9.60 -2.46 11.92
CA LEU A 10 10.61 -1.77 11.12
C LEU A 10 10.34 -0.27 10.93
N GLY A 11 9.25 0.28 11.48
CA GLY A 11 8.87 1.68 11.32
C GLY A 11 8.17 2.00 10.00
N HIS A 12 7.72 0.98 9.27
CA HIS A 12 7.07 1.11 7.96
C HIS A 12 5.74 0.35 7.92
N PRO A 13 4.75 0.68 8.75
CA PRO A 13 3.48 -0.04 8.76
C PRO A 13 2.76 0.07 7.41
N LEU A 14 1.93 -0.94 7.13
CA LEU A 14 1.14 -0.99 5.90
C LEU A 14 0.14 0.17 5.84
N PHE A 15 0.00 0.77 4.67
CA PHE A 15 -0.98 1.83 4.44
C PHE A 15 -2.40 1.36 4.78
N GLY A 16 -3.17 2.18 5.51
CA GLY A 16 -4.53 1.86 5.92
C GLY A 16 -4.63 0.85 7.08
N ASP A 17 -3.50 0.45 7.68
CA ASP A 17 -3.50 -0.48 8.80
C ASP A 17 -3.80 0.20 10.14
N THR A 18 -5.08 0.24 10.50
CA THR A 18 -5.58 0.85 11.75
C THR A 18 -5.04 0.22 13.03
N LYS A 19 -4.58 -1.04 12.99
CA LYS A 19 -4.05 -1.73 14.18
C LYS A 19 -2.60 -1.37 14.48
N TYR A 20 -1.84 -1.03 13.43
CA TYR A 20 -0.39 -0.82 13.53
C TYR A 20 0.05 0.59 13.12
N GLY A 21 -0.90 1.55 13.12
CA GLY A 21 -0.65 2.98 12.91
C GLY A 21 -0.44 3.39 11.45
N GLY A 22 -0.80 2.54 10.50
CA GLY A 22 -0.69 2.78 9.07
C GLY A 22 -1.81 3.67 8.48
N ASP A 23 -2.77 4.06 9.31
CA ASP A 23 -3.87 4.99 9.04
C ASP A 23 -3.55 6.44 9.47
N GLN A 24 -2.32 6.69 9.91
CA GLN A 24 -1.87 8.01 10.38
C GLN A 24 -0.85 8.64 9.44
N ILE A 25 -0.88 9.96 9.33
CA ILE A 25 0.11 10.73 8.58
C ILE A 25 1.37 10.87 9.45
N MET A 26 2.40 10.07 9.17
CA MET A 26 3.58 9.92 10.04
C MET A 26 4.60 11.07 10.01
N LYS A 27 4.47 12.08 9.13
CA LYS A 27 5.44 13.19 9.02
C LYS A 27 4.78 14.57 9.11
N GLY A 28 5.40 15.45 9.92
CA GLY A 28 4.91 16.77 10.36
C GLY A 28 4.83 17.88 9.30
N THR A 29 4.18 18.99 9.71
CA THR A 29 3.69 20.13 8.88
C THR A 29 3.13 19.68 7.53
N VAL A 30 2.05 18.91 7.64
CA VAL A 30 1.26 18.43 6.50
C VAL A 30 0.63 19.65 5.83
N PHE A 31 1.19 20.13 4.71
CA PHE A 31 0.51 21.12 3.88
C PHE A 31 -0.91 20.63 3.59
N GLN A 32 -1.92 21.52 3.65
CA GLN A 32 -3.33 21.15 3.55
C GLN A 32 -3.63 20.27 2.31
N LYS A 33 -2.95 20.53 1.19
CA LYS A 33 -3.01 19.72 -0.04
C LYS A 33 -2.49 18.28 0.14
N TYR A 34 -1.37 18.09 0.85
CA TYR A 34 -0.84 16.75 1.13
C TYR A 34 -1.74 15.98 2.10
N LYS A 35 -2.28 16.65 3.13
CA LYS A 35 -3.25 16.03 4.04
C LYS A 35 -4.47 15.55 3.28
N GLN A 36 -5.04 16.39 2.41
CA GLN A 36 -6.19 16.02 1.60
C GLN A 36 -5.87 14.85 0.66
N PHE A 37 -4.69 14.85 0.02
CA PHE A 37 -4.25 13.75 -0.83
C PHE A 37 -4.21 12.42 -0.06
N VAL A 38 -3.58 12.40 1.12
CA VAL A 38 -3.48 11.17 1.92
C VAL A 38 -4.84 10.70 2.43
N MET A 39 -5.72 11.62 2.85
CA MET A 39 -7.09 11.27 3.23
C MET A 39 -7.86 10.64 2.06
N ASN A 40 -7.77 11.20 0.85
CA ASN A 40 -8.38 10.63 -0.34
C ASN A 40 -7.80 9.25 -0.72
N CYS A 41 -6.58 8.93 -0.26
CA CYS A 41 -5.98 7.60 -0.40
C CYS A 41 -6.50 6.63 0.66
N PHE A 42 -6.74 7.09 1.91
CA PHE A 42 -7.39 6.28 2.94
C PHE A 42 -8.83 5.94 2.60
N ASP A 43 -9.60 6.89 2.04
CA ASP A 43 -10.97 6.63 1.61
C ASP A 43 -11.02 5.58 0.47
N LEU A 44 -10.00 5.58 -0.39
CA LEU A 44 -9.86 4.62 -1.48
C LEU A 44 -9.45 3.23 -0.97
N MET A 45 -8.58 3.17 0.04
CA MET A 45 -8.11 1.93 0.64
C MET A 45 -8.34 1.93 2.16
N PRO A 46 -9.57 1.63 2.62
CA PRO A 46 -9.97 1.78 4.02
C PRO A 46 -9.44 0.68 4.94
N HIS A 47 -8.71 -0.29 4.38
CA HIS A 47 -8.09 -1.40 5.10
C HIS A 47 -6.62 -1.51 4.72
N GLN A 48 -5.89 -2.43 5.37
CA GLN A 48 -4.49 -2.65 5.06
C GLN A 48 -4.29 -2.91 3.56
N ALA A 49 -3.37 -2.16 2.94
CA ALA A 49 -2.92 -2.37 1.57
C ALA A 49 -2.06 -3.64 1.51
N LEU A 50 -2.70 -4.82 1.63
CA LEU A 50 -2.07 -6.13 1.62
C LEU A 50 -2.88 -7.08 0.73
N HIS A 51 -2.25 -7.59 -0.33
CA HIS A 51 -2.87 -8.50 -1.28
C HIS A 51 -2.03 -9.77 -1.43
N ALA A 52 -2.66 -10.93 -1.40
CA ALA A 52 -2.02 -12.21 -1.68
C ALA A 52 -2.18 -12.53 -3.16
N GLN A 53 -1.17 -12.20 -3.97
CA GLN A 53 -1.22 -12.33 -5.42
C GLN A 53 -1.23 -13.79 -5.89
N SER A 54 -0.40 -14.63 -5.27
CA SER A 54 -0.20 -16.01 -5.69
C SER A 54 -0.20 -16.97 -4.51
N LEU A 55 -0.67 -18.19 -4.76
CA LEU A 55 -0.68 -19.29 -3.81
C LEU A 55 -0.25 -20.57 -4.54
N GLY A 56 0.82 -21.21 -4.06
CA GLY A 56 1.28 -22.49 -4.59
C GLY A 56 1.50 -23.50 -3.48
N PHE A 57 1.00 -24.72 -3.65
CA PHE A 57 1.15 -25.82 -2.71
C PHE A 57 0.98 -27.17 -3.42
N ASP A 58 1.39 -28.25 -2.75
CA ASP A 58 1.18 -29.62 -3.26
C ASP A 58 -0.18 -30.12 -2.75
N HIS A 59 -1.04 -30.59 -3.65
CA HIS A 59 -2.38 -31.00 -3.29
C HIS A 59 -2.32 -32.19 -2.31
N PRO A 60 -3.02 -32.11 -1.16
CA PRO A 60 -2.78 -32.98 -0.02
C PRO A 60 -3.12 -34.46 -0.24
N VAL A 61 -3.91 -34.77 -1.28
CA VAL A 61 -4.35 -36.15 -1.59
C VAL A 61 -3.55 -36.79 -2.73
N ASN A 62 -3.44 -36.12 -3.88
CA ASN A 62 -2.79 -36.66 -5.09
C ASN A 62 -1.33 -36.19 -5.27
N GLY A 63 -0.84 -35.25 -4.45
CA GLY A 63 0.53 -34.74 -4.50
C GLY A 63 0.84 -33.84 -5.70
N GLU A 64 -0.16 -33.46 -6.50
CA GLU A 64 0.06 -32.61 -7.66
C GLU A 64 0.36 -31.16 -7.26
N ARG A 65 1.32 -30.54 -7.92
CA ARG A 65 1.66 -29.13 -7.69
C ARG A 65 0.52 -28.25 -8.20
N MET A 66 -0.10 -27.49 -7.29
CA MET A 66 -1.12 -26.51 -7.62
C MET A 66 -0.57 -25.09 -7.55
N TYR A 67 -1.09 -24.23 -8.42
CA TYR A 67 -0.76 -22.81 -8.46
C TYR A 67 -2.00 -21.99 -8.77
N PHE A 68 -2.21 -20.93 -8.00
CA PHE A 68 -3.32 -20.00 -8.12
C PHE A 68 -2.78 -18.58 -8.14
N GLU A 69 -3.37 -17.73 -8.97
CA GLU A 69 -3.09 -16.30 -9.03
C GLU A 69 -4.39 -15.50 -9.09
N VAL A 70 -4.33 -14.29 -8.55
CA VAL A 70 -5.42 -13.32 -8.64
C VAL A 70 -4.85 -11.92 -8.70
N ASP A 71 -5.33 -11.14 -9.67
CA ASP A 71 -4.92 -9.75 -9.81
C ASP A 71 -5.28 -8.92 -8.57
N PRO A 72 -4.49 -7.87 -8.25
CA PRO A 72 -4.84 -6.97 -7.19
C PRO A 72 -6.20 -6.32 -7.45
N PRO A 73 -7.01 -6.08 -6.41
CA PRO A 73 -8.29 -5.43 -6.59
C PRO A 73 -8.11 -3.98 -7.07
N GLU A 74 -9.07 -3.48 -7.84
CA GLU A 74 -9.03 -2.14 -8.45
C GLU A 74 -8.63 -1.00 -7.48
N PRO A 75 -9.14 -0.93 -6.23
CA PRO A 75 -8.72 0.11 -5.29
C PRO A 75 -7.23 0.08 -4.95
N PHE A 76 -6.61 -1.09 -4.94
CA PHE A 76 -5.18 -1.25 -4.70
C PHE A 76 -4.36 -0.66 -5.86
N LEU A 77 -4.76 -0.96 -7.10
CA LEU A 77 -4.12 -0.43 -8.30
C LEU A 77 -4.24 1.10 -8.36
N GLN A 78 -5.45 1.62 -8.13
CA GLN A 78 -5.72 3.05 -8.08
C GLN A 78 -4.90 3.77 -6.99
N LEU A 79 -4.73 3.14 -5.82
CA LEU A 79 -3.90 3.67 -4.75
C LEU A 79 -2.44 3.79 -5.21
N VAL A 80 -1.89 2.74 -5.80
CA VAL A 80 -0.51 2.71 -6.31
C VAL A 80 -0.31 3.80 -7.37
N ASP A 81 -1.24 3.96 -8.30
CA ASP A 81 -1.14 4.94 -9.37
C ASP A 81 -1.27 6.39 -8.87
N LYS A 82 -2.14 6.65 -7.88
CA LYS A 82 -2.20 7.95 -7.19
C LYS A 82 -0.85 8.33 -6.57
N TRP A 83 -0.18 7.38 -5.90
CA TRP A 83 1.14 7.63 -5.30
C TRP A 83 2.23 7.82 -6.35
N ARG A 84 2.23 7.04 -7.44
CA ARG A 84 3.17 7.22 -8.56
C ARG A 84 3.04 8.60 -9.19
N SER A 85 1.81 9.02 -9.48
CA SER A 85 1.50 10.34 -10.03
C SER A 85 1.98 11.45 -9.08
N TYR A 86 1.64 11.36 -7.79
CA TYR A 86 2.05 12.35 -6.79
C TYR A 86 3.58 12.51 -6.70
N VAL A 87 4.33 11.40 -6.70
CA VAL A 87 5.80 11.42 -6.65
C VAL A 87 6.40 12.00 -7.93
N ASN A 88 5.85 11.67 -9.10
CA ASN A 88 6.35 12.18 -10.38
C ASN A 88 6.18 13.69 -10.49
N THR A 89 4.98 14.22 -10.20
CA THR A 89 4.73 15.67 -10.19
C THR A 89 5.67 16.41 -9.25
N ARG A 90 6.02 15.82 -8.10
CA ARG A 90 6.97 16.40 -7.14
C ARG A 90 8.42 16.38 -7.62
N LYS A 91 8.82 15.37 -8.39
CA LYS A 91 10.17 15.31 -9.00
C LYS A 91 10.34 16.36 -10.08
N ASP A 92 9.29 16.66 -10.84
CA ASP A 92 9.32 17.69 -11.88
C ASP A 92 9.46 19.09 -11.26
N ILE A 93 8.71 19.36 -10.18
CA ILE A 93 8.84 20.60 -9.40
C ILE A 93 10.27 20.83 -8.87
N LEU A 94 10.97 19.77 -8.47
CA LEU A 94 12.35 19.88 -7.97
C LEU A 94 13.41 19.96 -9.07
N LYS A 95 13.05 19.65 -10.32
CA LYS A 95 13.96 19.72 -11.47
C LYS A 95 13.95 21.10 -12.15
N ASP A 96 12.85 21.85 -12.03
CA ASP A 96 12.71 23.19 -12.60
C ASP A 96 13.38 24.31 -11.75
N ASP A 97 13.92 23.96 -10.57
CA ASP A 97 14.63 24.88 -9.66
C ASP A 97 16.17 24.90 -9.87
N HIS A 98 16.68 24.32 -10.96
CA HIS A 98 18.10 24.31 -11.35
C HIS A 98 18.30 24.70 -12.82
#